data_AF-A0A418ILT8-F1
#
_entry.id   AF-A0A418ILT8-F1
#
_cell.length_a   1.000
_cell.length_b   1.000
_cell.length_c   1.000
_cell.angle_alpha   90.00
_cell.angle_beta   90.00
_cell.angle_gamma   90.00
#
_symmetry.space_group_name_H-M   'P 1'
#
loop_
_entity.id
_entity.type
_entity.pdbx_description
1 polymer ?
#
loop_
_entity_poly.entity_id
_entity_poly.type
_entity_poly.pdbx_seq_one_letter_code
_entity_poly.pdbx_strand_id
1 'polypeptide(L)' 'MYLEYWKNIFNYKGTSKLSHLGVSILINIVILFMIMLSGIFVPIKWENTVVDIYYIVLLVMFLPTISMMVRVVRSFTQKC' A
#
# COMPACT_ATOMS: atom_id res chain seq x y z
N MET A 1 12.43 2.66 -4.01
CA MET A 1 11.65 2.83 -2.76
C MET A 1 10.30 2.11 -2.77
N TYR A 2 9.25 2.56 -3.48
CA TYR A 2 7.95 1.87 -3.45
C TYR A 2 7.95 0.47 -4.08
N LEU A 3 8.54 0.36 -5.27
CA LEU A 3 8.75 -0.93 -5.95
C LEU A 3 9.53 -1.94 -5.10
N GLU A 4 10.51 -1.48 -4.32
CA GLU A 4 11.27 -2.34 -3.41
C GLU A 4 10.42 -2.79 -2.21
N TYR A 5 9.44 -1.99 -1.77
CA TYR A 5 8.48 -2.44 -0.75
C TYR A 5 7.60 -3.57 -1.29
N TRP A 6 7.09 -3.41 -2.51
CA TRP A 6 6.31 -4.44 -3.19
C TRP A 6 7.11 -5.72 -3.42
N LYS A 7 8.34 -5.58 -3.91
CA LYS A 7 9.24 -6.71 -4.16
C LYS A 7 9.61 -7.46 -2.88
N ASN A 8 9.57 -6.78 -1.74
CA ASN A 8 9.83 -7.35 -0.43
C ASN A 8 8.56 -7.64 0.38
N ILE A 9 7.36 -7.69 -0.20
CA ILE A 9 6.10 -7.95 0.53
C ILE A 9 6.18 -9.20 1.42
N PHE A 10 6.84 -10.27 0.96
CA PHE A 10 6.96 -11.52 1.70
C PHE A 10 8.20 -11.60 2.61
N ASN A 11 9.01 -10.55 2.67
CA ASN A 11 10.19 -10.52 3.52
C ASN A 11 9.84 -10.05 4.94
N TYR A 12 9.36 -10.98 5.77
CA TYR A 12 8.99 -10.74 7.17
C TYR A 12 10.19 -10.79 8.15
N LYS A 13 11.40 -11.08 7.68
CA LYS A 13 12.62 -11.15 8.50
C LYS A 13 13.44 -9.87 8.49
N GLY A 14 13.18 -8.95 7.56
CA GLY A 14 13.86 -7.67 7.50
C GLY A 14 13.45 -6.72 8.64
N THR A 15 14.36 -5.85 9.06
CA THR A 15 14.05 -4.75 9.97
C THR A 15 13.61 -3.53 9.16
N SER A 16 12.59 -2.83 9.63
CA SER A 16 12.14 -1.59 9.00
C SER A 16 11.91 -0.53 10.09
N LYS A 17 12.29 0.71 9.80
CA LYS A 17 12.05 1.84 10.70
C LYS A 17 10.60 2.31 10.57
N LEU A 18 10.06 2.92 11.64
CA LEU A 18 8.74 3.53 11.65
C LEU A 18 8.56 4.54 10.50
N SER A 19 9.62 5.26 10.13
CA SER A 19 9.61 6.20 8.99
C SER A 19 9.29 5.52 7.65
N HIS A 20 9.70 4.27 7.43
CA HIS A 20 9.37 3.54 6.19
C HIS A 20 7.89 3.15 6.14
N LEU A 21 7.27 2.85 7.28
CA LEU A 21 5.83 2.62 7.37
C LEU A 21 5.07 3.90 7.03
N GLY A 22 5.49 5.04 7.59
CA GLY A 22 4.93 6.36 7.27
C GLY A 22 5.00 6.67 5.77
N VAL A 23 6.17 6.47 5.15
CA VAL A 23 6.34 6.67 3.69
C VAL A 23 5.46 5.72 2.88
N SER A 24 5.32 4.44 3.29
CA SER A 24 4.46 3.48 2.59
C SER A 24 2.98 3.87 2.65
N ILE A 25 2.51 4.35 3.80
CA ILE A 25 1.13 4.84 3.96
C ILE A 25 0.91 6.08 3.11
N LEU A 26 1.87 7.02 3.10
CA LEU A 26 1.77 8.26 2.34
C LEU A 26 1.69 7.98 0.83
N ILE A 27 2.49 7.05 0.32
CA ILE A 27 2.41 6.64 -1.10
C ILE A 27 1.09 5.94 -1.41
N ASN A 28 0.58 5.10 -0.49
CA ASN A 28 -0.73 4.48 -0.68
C ASN A 28 -1.85 5.53 -0.77
N ILE A 29 -1.82 6.56 0.07
CA ILE A 29 -2.77 7.69 0.03
C ILE A 29 -2.69 8.43 -1.31
N VAL A 30 -1.48 8.71 -1.81
CA VAL A 30 -1.29 9.38 -3.10
C VAL A 30 -1.89 8.58 -4.25
N ILE A 31 -1.71 7.26 -4.26
CA ILE A 31 -2.29 6.39 -5.29
C ILE A 31 -3.82 6.36 -5.18
N LEU A 32 -4.38 6.27 -3.97
CA LEU A 32 -5.84 6.35 -3.78
C LEU A 32 -6.41 7.67 -4.31
N PHE A 33 -5.72 8.78 -4.04
CA PHE A 33 -6.10 10.10 -4.56
C PHE A 33 -6.05 10.15 -6.10
N MET A 34 -5.00 9.59 -6.71
CA MET A 34 -4.90 9.49 -8.17
C MET A 34 -6.02 8.65 -8.78
N ILE A 35 -6.40 7.54 -8.15
CA ILE A 35 -7.51 6.71 -8.65
C ILE A 35 -8.84 7.46 -8.52
N MET A 36 -9.06 8.18 -7.42
CA MET A 36 -10.25 9.02 -7.26
C MET A 36 -10.34 10.10 -8.35
N LEU A 37 -9.22 10.74 -8.69
CA LEU A 37 -9.15 11.68 -9.81
C LEU A 37 -9.44 11.01 -11.16
N SER A 38 -9.00 9.77 -11.36
CA SER A 38 -9.26 9.02 -12.60
C SER A 38 -10.77 8.76 -12.81
N GLY A 39 -11.55 8.63 -11.74
CA GLY A 39 -13.00 8.43 -11.80
C GLY A 39 -13.75 9.59 -12.47
N ILE A 40 -13.20 10.80 -12.45
CA ILE A 40 -13.79 11.98 -13.11
C ILE A 40 -13.79 11.82 -14.64
N PHE A 41 -12.83 11.09 -15.18
CA PHE A 41 -12.64 10.91 -16.64
C PHE A 41 -13.30 9.64 -17.18
N VAL A 42 -13.92 8.83 -16.32
CA VAL A 42 -14.47 7.53 -16.71
C VAL A 42 -15.92 7.67 -17.18
N PRO A 43 -16.25 7.16 -18.38
CA PRO A 43 -17.63 7.17 -18.87
C PRO A 43 -18.51 6.21 -18.06
N ILE A 44 -19.77 6.62 -17.80
CA ILE A 44 -20.76 5.92 -16.95
C ILE A 44 -20.90 4.42 -17.28
N LYS A 45 -20.75 4.03 -18.56
CA LYS A 45 -20.81 2.61 -18.99
C LYS A 45 -19.71 1.72 -18.39
N TRP A 46 -18.59 2.31 -17.98
CA TRP A 46 -17.42 1.62 -17.43
C TRP A 46 -17.26 1.86 -15.91
N GLU A 47 -18.17 2.62 -15.30
CA GLU A 47 -18.11 3.00 -13.89
C GLU A 47 -17.97 1.76 -12.99
N ASN A 48 -18.81 0.75 -13.19
CA ASN A 48 -18.78 -0.49 -12.40
C ASN A 48 -17.43 -1.22 -12.49
N THR A 49 -16.89 -1.34 -13.71
CA THR A 49 -15.59 -1.99 -13.93
C THR A 49 -14.45 -1.21 -13.28
N VAL A 50 -14.48 0.12 -13.33
CA VAL A 50 -13.45 0.97 -12.71
C VAL A 50 -13.54 0.92 -11.19
N VAL A 51 -14.75 0.93 -10.64
CA VAL A 51 -14.99 0.79 -9.20
C VAL A 51 -14.49 -0.57 -8.70
N ASP A 52 -14.73 -1.66 -9.43
CA ASP A 52 -14.20 -2.98 -9.09
C ASP A 52 -12.66 -3.01 -9.11
N ILE A 53 -12.04 -2.41 -10.13
CA ILE A 53 -10.58 -2.29 -10.21
C ILE A 53 -10.04 -1.49 -9.02
N TYR A 54 -10.71 -0.39 -8.64
CA TYR A 54 -10.34 0.40 -7.47
C TYR A 54 -10.37 -0.44 -6.19
N TYR A 55 -11.43 -1.22 -5.97
CA TYR A 55 -11.52 -2.10 -4.80
C TYR A 55 -10.44 -3.19 -4.79
N ILE A 56 -10.11 -3.75 -5.96
CA ILE A 56 -8.99 -4.71 -6.09
C ILE A 56 -7.68 -4.04 -5.69
N VAL A 57 -7.37 -2.87 -6.26
CA VAL A 57 -6.12 -2.14 -5.94
C VAL A 57 -6.04 -1.84 -4.45
N LEU A 58 -7.14 -1.37 -3.86
CA LEU A 58 -7.25 -1.07 -2.43
C LEU A 58 -6.96 -2.33 -1.58
N LEU A 59 -7.48 -3.49 -1.99
CA LEU A 59 -7.22 -4.77 -1.34
C LEU A 59 -5.74 -5.19 -1.49
N VAL A 60 -5.14 -5.07 -2.66
CA VAL A 60 -3.72 -5.44 -2.84
C VAL A 60 -2.80 -4.54 -2.02
N MET A 61 -3.15 -3.25 -1.84
CA MET A 61 -2.38 -2.31 -1.03
C MET A 61 -2.33 -2.65 0.46
N PHE A 62 -3.27 -3.44 0.99
CA PHE A 62 -3.19 -3.92 2.36
C PHE A 62 -1.99 -4.85 2.59
N LEU A 63 -1.61 -5.64 1.59
CA LEU A 63 -0.50 -6.60 1.69
C LEU A 63 0.85 -5.93 2.08
N PRO A 64 1.35 -4.91 1.36
CA PRO A 64 2.57 -4.21 1.76
C PRO A 64 2.42 -3.49 3.10
N THR A 65 1.25 -2.95 3.43
CA THR A 65 1.03 -2.25 4.72
C THR A 65 1.11 -3.21 5.90
N ILE A 66 0.46 -4.38 5.83
CA ILE A 66 0.53 -5.43 6.86
C ILE A 66 1.96 -5.93 7.00
N SER A 67 2.63 -6.22 5.88
CA SER A 67 4.02 -6.68 5.87
C SER A 67 4.98 -5.67 6.52
N MET A 68 4.79 -4.38 6.27
CA MET A 68 5.59 -3.32 6.89
C MET A 68 5.28 -3.18 8.38
N MET A 69 4.01 -3.31 8.78
CA MET A 69 3.61 -3.27 10.19
C MET A 69 4.26 -4.40 10.98
N VAL A 70 4.22 -5.63 10.47
CA VAL A 70 4.89 -6.79 11.10
C VAL A 70 6.40 -6.55 11.25
N ARG A 71 7.07 -6.00 10.23
CA ARG A 71 8.51 -5.69 10.28
C ARG A 71 8.85 -4.62 11.30
N VAL A 72 8.03 -3.58 11.42
CA VAL A 72 8.23 -2.51 12.41
C VAL A 72 8.03 -3.04 13.83
N VAL A 73 6.96 -3.80 14.08
CA VAL A 73 6.69 -4.41 15.39
C VAL A 73 7.84 -5.31 15.80
N ARG A 74 8.29 -6.19 14.90
CA ARG A 74 9.43 -7.09 15.16
C ARG A 74 10.73 -6.33 15.42
N SER A 75 11.00 -5.27 14.65
CA SER A 75 12.16 -4.39 14.85
C SER A 75 12.11 -3.67 16.21
N PHE A 76 10.91 -3.34 16.70
CA PHE A 76 10.72 -2.75 18.02
C PHE A 76 10.97 -3.79 19.13
N THR A 77 10.42 -5.00 19.00
CA THR A 77 10.63 -6.11 19.95
C THR A 77 12.09 -6.57 20.02
N GLN A 78 12.85 -6.51 18.91
CA GLN A 78 14.27 -6.88 18.90
C GLN A 78 15.23 -5.78 19.40
N LYS A 79 14.73 -4.55 19.59
CA LYS A 79 15.49 -3.44 20.17
C LYS A 79 15.30 -3.31 21.68
N CYS A 80 14.27 -3.95 22.25
CA CYS A 80 14.15 -4.21 23.69
C CYS A 80 14.93 -5.47 24.05
#